data_AF-A0A401FJJ2-F1
#
_entry.id   AF-A0A401FJJ2-F1
#
_cell.length_a   1.000
_cell.length_b   1.000
_cell.length_c   1.000
_cell.angle_alpha   90.00
_cell.angle_beta   90.00
_cell.angle_gamma   90.00
#
_symmetry.space_group_name_H-M   'P 1'
#
loop_
_entity.id
_entity.type
_entity.pdbx_description
1 polymer ?
#
loop_
_entity_poly.entity_id
_entity_poly.type
_entity_poly.pdbx_seq_one_letter_code
_entity_poly.pdbx_strand_id
1 'polypeptide(L)' 'MAQQRRGGRRRRKVDFIAANHIEYIDYKDVDLLARFVSERGKILPRRVTGTSAKTNVN' A
#
# COMPACT_ATOMS: atom_id res chain seq x y z
N MET A 1 -9.76 5.29 37.77
CA MET A 1 -10.15 4.50 36.59
C MET A 1 -9.16 4.78 35.47
N ALA A 2 -8.16 3.91 35.28
CA ALA A 2 -7.20 4.07 34.19
C ALA A 2 -7.88 3.61 32.90
N GLN A 3 -8.18 4.55 32.00
CA GLN A 3 -8.74 4.26 30.68
C GLN A 3 -7.72 3.40 29.93
N GLN A 4 -8.04 2.11 29.81
CA GLN A 4 -7.24 1.14 29.08
C GLN A 4 -7.10 1.67 27.65
N ARG A 5 -5.90 2.14 27.32
CA ARG A 5 -5.54 2.55 25.96
C ARG A 5 -5.74 1.32 25.10
N ARG A 6 -6.90 1.21 24.46
CA ARG A 6 -7.17 0.24 23.40
C ARG A 6 -6.27 0.62 22.23
N GLY A 7 -4.99 0.31 22.36
CA GLY A 7 -4.06 0.14 21.24
C GLY A 7 -4.53 -1.09 20.49
N GLY A 8 -5.69 -0.98 19.83
CA GLY A 8 -6.21 -2.00 18.94
C GLY A 8 -5.09 -2.32 17.98
N ARG A 9 -4.70 -3.60 17.96
CA ARG A 9 -3.65 -4.16 17.14
C ARG A 9 -3.79 -3.59 15.72
N ARG A 10 -2.96 -2.59 15.37
CA ARG A 10 -3.02 -1.96 14.05
C ARG A 10 -2.86 -3.08 13.04
N ARG A 11 -3.93 -3.33 12.27
CA ARG A 11 -3.95 -4.38 11.25
C ARG A 11 -2.71 -4.18 10.39
N ARG A 12 -1.90 -5.24 10.27
CA ARG A 12 -0.70 -5.23 9.43
C ARG A 12 -1.13 -4.78 8.03
N LYS A 13 -0.46 -3.77 7.48
CA LYS A 13 -0.67 -3.37 6.10
C LYS A 13 -0.13 -4.51 5.23
N VAL A 14 -0.99 -5.02 4.35
CA VAL A 14 -0.67 -6.11 3.44
C VAL A 14 -0.27 -5.49 2.12
N ASP A 15 0.77 -6.03 1.49
CA ASP A 15 1.17 -5.65 0.14
C ASP A 15 0.06 -6.03 -0.85
N PHE A 16 -0.53 -5.03 -1.50
CA PHE A 16 -1.59 -5.25 -2.49
C PHE A 16 -1.09 -6.02 -3.71
N ILE A 17 0.15 -5.80 -4.15
CA ILE A 17 0.70 -6.42 -5.35
C ILE A 17 0.90 -7.92 -5.10
N ALA A 18 1.57 -8.25 -4.00
CA ALA A 18 1.77 -9.64 -3.60
C ALA A 18 0.45 -10.37 -3.27
N ALA A 19 -0.51 -9.69 -2.64
CA ALA A 19 -1.80 -10.30 -2.29
C ALA A 19 -2.67 -10.62 -3.51
N ASN A 20 -2.51 -9.89 -4.61
CA ASN A 20 -3.23 -10.14 -5.86
C ASN A 20 -2.39 -10.92 -6.89
N HIS A 21 -1.22 -11.44 -6.48
CA HIS A 21 -0.30 -12.17 -7.37
C HIS A 21 0.04 -11.41 -8.67
N ILE A 22 0.19 -10.09 -8.56
CA ILE A 22 0.56 -9.24 -9.69
C ILE A 22 2.08 -9.36 -9.89
N GLU A 23 2.49 -10.01 -10.97
CA GLU A 23 3.92 -10.21 -11.29
C GLU A 23 4.54 -9.00 -12.00
N TYR A 24 3.71 -8.24 -12.72
CA TYR A 24 4.13 -7.10 -13.54
C TYR A 24 3.16 -5.93 -13.39
N ILE A 25 3.71 -4.71 -13.27
CA ILE A 25 2.96 -3.47 -13.17
C ILE A 25 3.27 -2.65 -14.43
N ASP A 26 2.26 -2.50 -15.30
CA ASP A 26 2.36 -1.63 -16.47
C ASP A 26 2.14 -0.16 -16.05
N TYR A 27 3.00 0.75 -16.51
CA TYR A 27 2.82 2.19 -16.32
C TYR A 27 1.54 2.73 -16.97
N LYS A 28 0.94 1.99 -17.90
CA LYS A 28 -0.33 2.34 -18.55
C LYS A 28 -1.56 1.96 -17.73
N ASP A 29 -1.41 1.12 -16.71
CA ASP A 29 -2.52 0.74 -15.83
C ASP A 29 -2.77 1.84 -14.80
N VAL A 30 -3.51 2.86 -15.23
CA VAL A 30 -3.87 4.03 -14.40
C VAL A 30 -4.70 3.65 -13.18
N ASP A 31 -5.53 2.59 -13.28
CA ASP A 31 -6.41 2.15 -12.21
C ASP A 31 -5.62 1.49 -11.08
N LEU A 32 -4.60 0.71 -11.42
CA LEU A 32 -3.66 0.14 -10.46
C LEU A 32 -2.78 1.23 -9.83
N LEU A 33 -2.21 2.11 -10.64
CA LEU A 33 -1.32 3.18 -10.16
C LEU A 33 -2.02 4.20 -9.27
N ALA A 34 -3.29 4.51 -9.54
CA ALA A 34 -4.10 5.42 -8.73
C ALA A 34 -4.15 5.02 -7.25
N ARG A 35 -4.06 3.72 -6.93
CA ARG A 35 -4.04 3.21 -5.55
C ARG A 35 -2.77 3.57 -4.78
N PHE A 36 -1.68 3.89 -5.47
CA PHE A 36 -0.37 4.22 -4.90
C PHE A 36 -0.07 5.72 -4.95
N VAL A 37 -1.03 6.52 -5.40
CA VAL A 37 -0.91 7.97 -5.53
C VAL A 37 -1.95 8.65 -4.63
N SER A 38 -1.55 9.74 -4.00
CA SER A 38 -2.45 10.60 -3.23
C SER A 38 -3.31 11.46 -4.15
N GLU A 39 -4.41 12.03 -3.64
CA GLU A 39 -5.28 12.95 -4.39
C GLU A 39 -4.53 14.14 -5.01
N ARG A 40 -3.36 14.50 -4.46
CA ARG A 40 -2.50 15.58 -4.97
C ARG A 40 -1.46 15.13 -6.01
N GLY A 41 -1.54 13.89 -6.48
CA GLY A 41 -0.58 13.33 -7.44
C GLY A 41 0.77 12.92 -6.84
N LYS A 42 0.93 12.91 -5.51
CA LYS A 42 2.18 12.47 -4.86
C LYS A 42 2.16 10.97 -4.60
N ILE A 43 3.28 10.29 -4.84
CA ILE A 43 3.46 8.86 -4.52
C ILE A 43 3.29 8.63 -3.02
N LEU A 44 2.46 7.66 -2.66
CA LEU A 44 2.22 7.29 -1.27
C LEU A 44 3.44 6.55 -0.70
N PRO A 45 3.87 6.87 0.53
CA PRO A 45 4.96 6.16 1.17
C PRO A 45 4.64 4.68 1.41
N ARG A 46 5.65 3.82 1.32
CA ARG A 46 5.56 2.37 1.58
C ARG A 46 4.86 2.00 2.91
N ARG A 47 5.05 2.80 3.96
CA ARG A 47 4.39 2.59 5.28
C ARG A 47 2.86 2.70 5.23
N VAL A 48 2.32 3.35 4.21
CA VAL A 48 0.89 3.55 3.99
C VAL A 48 0.33 2.44 3.11
N THR A 49 1.01 2.16 1.98
CA THR A 49 0.57 1.20 0.96
C THR A 49 0.87 -0.25 1.32
N GLY A 50 1.87 -0.51 2.18
CA GLY A 50 2.27 -1.86 2.56
C GLY A 50 3.08 -2.61 1.49
N THR A 51 3.38 -1.98 0.36
CA THR A 51 4.15 -2.55 -0.76
C THR A 51 5.49 -3.13 -0.28
N SER A 52 5.92 -4.27 -0.76
CA SER A 52 7.22 -4.86 -0.42
C SER A 52 8.36 -4.16 -1.18
N ALA A 53 9.62 -4.33 -0.73
CA ALA A 53 10.77 -3.72 -1.40
C ALA A 53 11.05 -4.31 -2.79
N LYS A 54 10.49 -5.47 -3.11
CA LYS A 54 10.73 -6.22 -4.35
C LYS A 54 9.53 -6.06 -5.30
N THR A 55 9.35 -4.85 -5.82
CA THR A 55 8.35 -4.58 -6.86
C THR A 55 9.09 -4.25 -8.14
N ASN A 56 8.86 -5.03 -9.20
CA ASN A 56 9.38 -4.73 -10.55
C ASN A 56 8.38 -3.80 -11.24
N VAL A 57 8.81 -2.58 -11.56
CA VAL A 57 8.03 -1.59 -12.33
C VAL A 57 8.83 -1.32 -13.60
N ASN A 58 8.16 -1.24 -14.75
CA ASN A 58 8.74 -0.93 -16.06
C ASN A 58 7.89 0.15 -16.73
#